data_AF-A0A821PML9-F1
#
_entry.id   AF-A0A821PML9-F1
#
_cell.length_a   1.000
_cell.length_b   1.000
_cell.length_c   1.000
_cell.angle_alpha   90.00
_cell.angle_beta   90.00
_cell.angle_gamma   90.00
#
_symmetry.space_group_name_H-M   'P 1'
#
loop_
_entity.id
_entity.type
_entity.pdbx_description
1 polymer ?
#
loop_
_entity_poly.entity_id
_entity_poly.type
_entity_poly.pdbx_seq_one_letter_code
_entity_poly.pdbx_strand_id
1 'polypeptide(L)'
;MLEPNNPTGYNLLVSSRLIPESIIRSKPSQVAKAFVQAKGQSTTGSNLRGSFVAGGQVSNTTNRNNSVNPGWRTALLQMICMQSWLDTISKAEQEYLATQVLLRGEMLDTVLPAGSQPTCYGNEAHPNE
;
A
#
# COMPACT_ATOMS: atom_id res chain seq x y z
N MET A 1 -4.93 -23.05 -25.11
CA MET A 1 -4.76 -23.94 -23.94
C MET A 1 -5.01 -23.06 -22.73
N LEU A 2 -6.17 -23.22 -22.08
CA LEU A 2 -6.54 -22.45 -20.88
C LEU A 2 -6.04 -23.27 -19.68
N GLU A 3 -5.16 -22.67 -18.88
CA GLU A 3 -4.67 -23.24 -17.62
C GLU A 3 -5.87 -23.52 -16.68
N PRO A 4 -6.09 -24.77 -16.23
CA PRO A 4 -7.26 -25.14 -15.42
C PRO A 4 -7.31 -24.52 -14.01
N ASN A 5 -6.26 -23.84 -13.57
CA ASN A 5 -6.10 -23.33 -12.21
C ASN A 5 -5.88 -21.81 -12.21
N ASN A 6 -6.84 -21.06 -12.74
CA ASN A 6 -6.94 -19.64 -12.48
C ASN A 6 -7.90 -19.44 -11.28
N PRO A 7 -7.44 -19.49 -10.01
CA PRO A 7 -8.32 -19.28 -8.88
C PRO A 7 -8.90 -17.87 -8.97
N THR A 8 -10.16 -17.77 -9.39
CA THR A 8 -10.89 -16.51 -9.42
C THR A 8 -11.53 -16.29 -8.07
N GLY A 9 -11.19 -15.18 -7.43
CA GLY A 9 -11.73 -14.78 -6.13
C GLY A 9 -10.87 -15.26 -4.96
N TYR A 10 -10.46 -14.30 -4.15
CA TYR A 10 -9.83 -14.52 -2.86
C TYR A 10 -10.18 -13.34 -1.97
N ASN A 11 -10.28 -13.59 -0.67
CA ASN A 11 -10.44 -12.50 0.28
C ASN A 11 -9.13 -11.72 0.38
N LEU A 12 -9.21 -10.40 0.30
CA LEU A 12 -8.04 -9.53 0.37
C LEU A 12 -8.38 -8.26 1.15
N LEU A 13 -7.56 -7.97 2.15
CA LEU A 13 -7.49 -6.67 2.80
C LEU A 13 -6.18 -6.01 2.38
N VAL A 14 -6.28 -4.72 2.11
CA VAL A 14 -5.15 -3.92 1.67
C VAL A 14 -5.07 -2.62 2.43
N SER A 15 -3.86 -2.12 2.62
CA SER A 15 -3.57 -0.73 2.95
C SER A 15 -2.43 -0.28 2.04
N SER A 16 -2.50 0.92 1.50
CA SER A 16 -1.47 1.40 0.57
C SER A 16 -1.00 2.82 0.86
N ARG A 17 0.23 3.12 0.47
CA ARG A 17 0.81 4.47 0.49
C ARG A 17 1.52 4.79 -0.80
N LEU A 18 1.29 6.00 -1.28
CA LEU A 18 2.05 6.63 -2.35
C LEU A 18 3.28 7.29 -1.74
N ILE A 19 4.45 6.71 -1.96
CA ILE A 19 5.71 7.18 -1.38
C ILE A 19 6.39 8.14 -2.38
N PRO A 20 6.61 9.42 -2.00
CA PRO A 20 7.24 10.39 -2.88
C PRO A 20 8.66 10.02 -3.28
N GLU A 21 9.03 10.31 -4.53
CA GLU A 21 10.40 10.11 -5.05
C GLU A 21 11.44 10.81 -4.16
N SER A 22 11.15 12.05 -3.76
CA SER A 22 12.04 12.86 -2.94
C SER A 22 12.37 12.20 -1.61
N ILE A 23 11.40 11.53 -0.97
CA ILE A 23 11.59 10.81 0.30
C ILE A 23 12.46 9.57 0.09
N ILE A 24 12.20 8.80 -0.96
CA ILE A 24 13.00 7.61 -1.30
C ILE A 24 14.47 8.00 -1.55
N ARG A 25 14.70 9.08 -2.29
CA ARG A 25 16.06 9.54 -2.62
C ARG A 25 16.79 10.18 -1.45
N SER A 26 16.09 10.96 -0.61
CA SER A 26 16.72 11.70 0.49
C SER A 26 16.88 10.87 1.77
N LYS A 27 16.01 9.87 1.99
CA LYS A 27 15.97 9.09 3.24
C LYS A 27 15.87 7.58 2.98
N PRO A 28 16.70 6.98 2.10
CA PRO A 28 16.55 5.59 1.69
C PRO A 28 16.59 4.60 2.86
N SER A 29 17.43 4.83 3.87
CA SER A 29 17.52 3.97 5.05
C SER A 29 16.27 4.01 5.93
N GLN A 30 15.62 5.18 6.06
CA GLN A 30 14.38 5.30 6.83
C GLN A 30 13.23 4.59 6.10
N VAL A 31 13.16 4.76 4.77
CA VAL A 31 12.20 4.06 3.92
C VAL A 31 12.38 2.55 4.02
N ALA A 32 13.61 2.06 3.89
CA ALA A 32 13.92 0.63 4.04
C ALA A 32 13.51 0.10 5.42
N LYS A 33 13.79 0.86 6.49
CA LYS A 33 13.38 0.49 7.86
C LYS A 33 11.85 0.37 7.98
N ALA A 34 11.10 1.34 7.47
CA ALA A 34 9.64 1.29 7.49
C ALA A 34 9.10 0.06 6.72
N PHE A 35 9.69 -0.26 5.58
CA PHE A 35 9.30 -1.45 4.81
C PHE A 35 9.60 -2.75 5.56
N VAL A 36 10.76 -2.83 6.23
CA VAL A 36 11.10 -3.98 7.06
C VAL A 36 10.16 -4.10 8.26
N GLN A 37 9.79 -2.99 8.91
CA GLN A 37 8.83 -2.98 10.01
C GLN A 37 7.44 -3.44 9.55
N ALA A 38 6.93 -2.86 8.47
CA ALA A 38 5.64 -3.24 7.88
C ALA A 38 5.63 -4.71 7.40
N LYS A 39 6.77 -5.24 6.95
CA LYS A 39 6.92 -6.66 6.62
C LYS A 39 7.04 -7.54 7.86
N GLY A 40 7.74 -7.11 8.90
CA GLY A 40 8.00 -7.89 10.12
C GLY A 40 6.76 -8.23 10.94
N GLN A 41 5.65 -7.50 10.73
CA GLN A 41 4.33 -7.80 11.30
C GLN A 41 3.45 -8.70 10.42
N SER A 42 4.01 -9.28 9.37
CA SER A 42 3.27 -10.15 8.45
C SER A 42 2.95 -11.50 9.10
N THR A 43 1.72 -11.97 8.95
CA THR A 43 1.29 -13.32 9.32
C THR A 43 1.18 -14.21 8.06
N THR A 44 0.73 -15.46 8.19
CA THR A 44 0.43 -16.30 7.02
C THR A 44 -0.56 -15.60 6.10
N GLY A 45 -0.26 -15.53 4.79
CA GLY A 45 -1.09 -14.81 3.82
C GLY A 45 -0.88 -13.29 3.78
N SER A 46 0.00 -12.74 4.62
CA SER A 46 0.45 -11.35 4.50
C SER A 46 1.52 -11.21 3.41
N ASN A 47 1.47 -10.10 2.67
CA ASN A 47 2.51 -9.69 1.74
C ASN A 47 2.74 -8.18 1.80
N LEU A 48 3.94 -7.74 1.42
CA LEU A 48 4.27 -6.34 1.17
C LEU A 48 4.75 -6.22 -0.28
N ARG A 49 4.07 -5.39 -1.07
CA ARG A 49 4.35 -5.21 -2.50
C ARG A 49 4.63 -3.76 -2.81
N GLY A 50 5.65 -3.52 -3.63
CA GLY A 50 5.91 -2.21 -4.23
C GLY A 50 5.58 -2.21 -5.71
N SER A 51 4.88 -1.18 -6.17
CA SER A 51 4.51 -0.97 -7.57
C SER A 51 5.14 0.34 -8.09
N PHE A 52 6.02 0.24 -9.09
CA PHE A 52 6.62 1.39 -9.77
C PHE A 52 5.68 1.91 -10.87
N VAL A 53 4.58 2.55 -10.45
CA VAL A 53 3.45 2.91 -11.33
C VAL A 53 3.24 4.42 -11.50
N ALA A 54 4.10 5.22 -10.87
CA ALA A 54 4.06 6.69 -10.93
C ALA A 54 5.32 7.25 -11.61
N GLY A 55 5.54 8.56 -11.53
CA GLY A 55 6.65 9.20 -12.24
C GLY A 55 6.36 9.46 -13.73
N GLY A 56 7.35 9.99 -14.45
CA GLY A 56 7.29 10.19 -15.90
C GLY A 56 6.03 10.94 -16.34
N GLN A 57 5.24 10.32 -17.22
CA GLN A 57 3.99 10.94 -17.68
C GLN A 57 2.94 11.06 -16.59
N VAL A 58 2.95 10.26 -15.52
CA VAL A 58 2.00 10.43 -14.39
C VAL A 58 2.30 11.71 -13.62
N SER A 59 3.57 12.09 -13.49
CA SER A 59 4.01 13.33 -12.84
C SER A 59 3.79 14.59 -13.67
N ASN A 60 3.57 14.46 -14.98
CA ASN A 60 3.33 15.60 -15.85
C ASN A 60 1.97 16.26 -15.54
N THR A 61 2.00 17.54 -15.16
CA THR A 61 0.83 18.36 -14.82
C THR A 61 0.43 19.34 -15.92
N THR A 62 1.22 19.47 -16.99
CA THR A 62 0.94 20.41 -18.09
C THR A 62 -0.41 20.08 -18.74
N ASN A 63 -1.32 21.06 -18.77
CA ASN A 63 -2.65 20.99 -19.39
C ASN A 63 -3.55 19.85 -18.89
N ARG A 64 -3.35 19.37 -17.66
CA ARG A 64 -4.19 18.30 -17.08
C ARG A 64 -5.16 18.86 -16.05
N ASN A 65 -6.45 18.85 -16.39
CA ASN A 65 -7.55 19.07 -15.46
C ASN A 65 -8.27 17.74 -15.21
N ASN A 66 -7.92 17.05 -14.11
CA ASN A 66 -8.56 15.82 -13.68
C ASN A 66 -8.56 15.69 -12.15
N SER A 67 -9.35 14.76 -11.62
CA SER A 67 -9.55 14.53 -10.18
C SER A 67 -8.58 13.52 -9.56
N VAL A 68 -7.49 13.17 -10.25
CA VAL A 68 -6.51 12.20 -9.73
C VAL A 68 -5.81 12.81 -8.51
N ASN A 69 -5.72 12.05 -7.42
CA ASN A 69 -5.06 12.47 -6.18
C ASN A 69 -3.66 13.06 -6.49
N PRO A 70 -3.34 14.29 -6.04
CA PRO A 70 -2.03 14.92 -6.25
C PRO A 70 -0.83 14.10 -5.78
N GLY A 71 -0.99 13.20 -4.81
CA GLY A 71 0.07 12.28 -4.37
C GLY A 71 0.66 11.44 -5.51
N TRP A 72 -0.14 11.12 -6.54
CA TRP A 72 0.34 10.44 -7.74
C TRP A 72 1.37 11.23 -8.54
N ARG A 73 1.39 12.56 -8.41
CA ARG A 73 2.32 13.42 -9.16
C ARG A 73 3.74 13.37 -8.62
N THR A 74 3.90 13.07 -7.33
CA THR A 74 5.19 13.05 -6.65
C THR A 74 5.66 11.65 -6.28
N ALA A 75 4.76 10.66 -6.30
CA ALA A 75 5.07 9.28 -6.01
C ALA A 75 6.09 8.69 -7.00
N LEU A 76 7.01 7.89 -6.47
CA LEU A 76 7.80 6.94 -7.26
C LEU A 76 7.27 5.51 -7.07
N LEU A 77 6.80 5.20 -5.87
CA LEU A 77 6.41 3.86 -5.45
C LEU A 77 5.05 3.89 -4.78
N GLN A 78 4.15 3.03 -5.21
CA GLN A 78 2.99 2.66 -4.41
C GLN A 78 3.35 1.42 -3.60
N MET A 79 3.35 1.54 -2.28
CA MET A 79 3.53 0.40 -1.37
C MET A 79 2.18 -0.11 -0.90
N ILE A 80 2.00 -1.43 -0.90
CA ILE A 80 0.75 -2.11 -0.59
C ILE A 80 1.03 -3.20 0.44
N CYS A 81 0.45 -3.05 1.63
CA CYS A 81 0.33 -4.08 2.64
C CYS A 81 -0.91 -4.90 2.33
N MET A 82 -0.75 -6.21 2.14
CA MET A 82 -1.83 -7.11 1.77
C MET A 82 -1.98 -8.20 2.83
N GLN A 83 -3.20 -8.65 3.05
CA GLN A 83 -3.55 -9.83 3.85
C GLN A 83 -4.68 -10.59 3.17
N SER A 84 -4.45 -11.86 2.86
CA SER A 84 -5.49 -12.78 2.42
C SER A 84 -5.90 -13.74 3.52
N TRP A 85 -7.10 -14.31 3.44
CA TRP A 85 -7.54 -15.35 4.35
C TRP A 85 -8.49 -16.36 3.68
N LEU A 86 -8.65 -17.52 4.32
CA LEU A 86 -9.59 -18.56 3.93
C LEU A 86 -10.99 -18.23 4.40
N ASP A 87 -12.02 -18.60 3.63
CA ASP A 87 -13.43 -18.36 3.98
C ASP A 87 -13.86 -18.96 5.33
N THR A 88 -13.08 -19.90 5.86
CA THR A 88 -13.38 -20.65 7.08
C THR A 88 -12.95 -19.96 8.38
N ILE A 89 -12.23 -18.83 8.33
CA ILE A 89 -11.79 -18.14 9.56
C ILE A 89 -12.97 -17.41 10.24
N SER A 90 -12.91 -17.31 11.56
CA SER A 90 -13.90 -16.62 12.37
C SER A 90 -13.92 -15.10 12.14
N LYS A 91 -15.03 -14.45 12.49
CA LYS A 91 -15.14 -12.99 12.43
C LYS A 91 -14.08 -12.29 13.31
N ALA A 92 -13.79 -12.83 14.49
CA ALA A 92 -12.76 -12.29 15.37
C ALA A 92 -11.36 -12.34 14.73
N GLU A 93 -11.06 -13.41 14.00
CA GLU A 93 -9.82 -13.50 13.23
C GLU A 93 -9.79 -12.49 12.07
N GLN A 94 -10.91 -12.28 11.37
CA GLN A 94 -11.01 -11.26 10.31
C GLN A 94 -10.78 -9.84 10.86
N GLU A 95 -11.37 -9.50 12.00
CA GLU A 95 -11.18 -8.22 12.68
C GLU A 95 -9.71 -8.02 13.10
N TYR A 96 -9.10 -9.06 13.68
CA TYR A 96 -7.68 -9.05 14.01
C TYR A 96 -6.80 -8.79 12.77
N LEU A 97 -7.07 -9.49 11.66
CA LEU A 97 -6.35 -9.29 10.41
C LEU A 97 -6.53 -7.87 9.85
N ALA A 98 -7.73 -7.29 9.93
CA ALA A 98 -7.98 -5.91 9.54
C ALA A 98 -7.16 -4.92 10.37
N THR A 99 -7.11 -5.10 11.69
CA THR A 99 -6.25 -4.29 12.57
C THR A 99 -4.78 -4.43 12.18
N GLN A 100 -4.29 -5.64 11.90
CA GLN A 100 -2.89 -5.84 11.49
C GLN A 100 -2.58 -5.13 10.16
N VAL A 101 -3.48 -5.17 9.17
CA VAL A 101 -3.29 -4.47 7.90
C VAL A 101 -3.26 -2.96 8.09
N LEU A 102 -4.16 -2.41 8.91
CA LEU A 102 -4.18 -0.98 9.23
C LEU A 102 -2.87 -0.53 9.88
N LEU A 103 -2.41 -1.24 10.92
CA LEU A 103 -1.15 -0.96 11.61
C LEU A 103 0.06 -1.01 10.66
N ARG A 104 0.10 -2.00 9.77
CA ARG A 104 1.17 -2.09 8.76
C ARG A 104 1.12 -0.94 7.76
N GLY A 105 -0.06 -0.41 7.45
CA GLY A 105 -0.25 0.82 6.68
C GLY A 105 0.32 2.04 7.40
N GLU A 106 -0.03 2.21 8.68
CA GLU A 106 0.47 3.30 9.53
C GLU A 106 2.01 3.27 9.69
N MET A 107 2.62 2.08 9.68
CA MET A 107 4.09 1.97 9.66
C MET A 107 4.71 2.60 8.43
N LEU A 108 4.03 2.57 7.27
CA LEU A 108 4.51 3.23 6.07
C LEU A 108 4.43 4.75 6.19
N ASP A 109 3.56 5.30 7.04
CA ASP A 109 3.46 6.75 7.27
C ASP A 109 4.67 7.33 7.98
N THR A 110 5.43 6.49 8.68
CA THR A 110 6.65 6.90 9.40
C THR A 110 7.75 7.42 8.47
N VAL A 111 7.69 7.15 7.17
CA VAL A 111 8.64 7.70 6.18
C VAL A 111 8.33 9.15 5.81
N LEU A 112 7.10 9.60 6.05
CA LEU A 112 6.64 10.92 5.68
C LEU A 112 7.14 11.96 6.70
N PRO A 113 7.39 13.21 6.27
CA PRO A 113 7.71 14.29 7.19
C PRO A 113 6.57 14.50 8.20
N ALA A 114 6.91 14.82 9.45
CA ALA A 114 5.93 15.11 10.49
C ALA A 114 4.92 16.18 10.03
N GLY A 115 3.63 15.93 10.25
CA GLY A 115 2.54 16.81 9.81
C GLY A 115 2.14 16.67 8.34
N SER A 116 2.82 15.83 7.56
CA SER A 116 2.36 15.48 6.21
C SER A 116 1.15 14.55 6.30
N GLN A 117 0.15 14.77 5.44
CA GLN A 117 -0.92 13.81 5.29
C GLN A 117 -0.46 12.65 4.39
N PRO A 118 -0.67 11.40 4.83
CA PRO A 118 -0.53 10.23 3.98
C PRO A 118 -1.41 10.33 2.74
N THR A 119 -0.92 9.78 1.63
CA THR A 119 -1.74 9.61 0.43
C THR A 119 -1.76 8.14 0.04
N CYS A 120 -2.93 7.65 -0.34
CA CYS A 120 -3.16 6.25 -0.72
C CYS A 120 -3.87 6.17 -2.07
N TYR A 121 -3.91 4.97 -2.64
CA TYR A 121 -4.75 4.68 -3.79
C TYR A 121 -6.08 4.12 -3.31
N GLY A 122 -7.19 4.85 -3.50
CA GLY A 122 -8.49 4.47 -2.94
C GLY A 122 -9.02 3.10 -3.38
N ASN A 123 -8.64 2.61 -4.56
CA ASN A 123 -9.03 1.25 -5.01
C ASN A 123 -8.25 0.14 -4.29
N GLU A 124 -7.15 0.49 -3.63
CA GLU A 124 -6.28 -0.42 -2.89
C GLU A 124 -5.99 0.14 -1.49
N ALA A 125 -7.03 0.64 -0.81
CA ALA A 125 -6.95 1.23 0.52
C ALA A 125 -7.74 0.41 1.55
N HIS A 126 -7.42 0.62 2.82
CA HIS A 126 -8.16 0.01 3.91
C HIS A 126 -9.49 0.76 4.09
N PRO A 127 -10.63 0.07 4.32
CA PRO A 127 -11.94 0.73 4.39
C PRO A 127 -12.11 1.67 5.59
N ASN A 128 -11.25 1.53 6.62
CA ASN A 128 -11.29 2.32 7.85
C ASN A 128 -10.04 3.22 8.03
N GLU A 129 -9.39 3.61 6.93
CA GLU A 129 -8.33 4.63 6.94
C GLU A 129 -8.85 6.05 7.17
#